data_AF-X0TEV5-F1
#
_entry.id   AF-X0TEV5-F1
#
_cell.length_a   1.000
_cell.length_b   1.000
_cell.length_c   1.000
_cell.angle_alpha   90.00
_cell.angle_beta   90.00
_cell.angle_gamma   90.00
#
_symmetry.space_group_name_H-M   'P 1'
#
loop_
_entity.id
_entity.type
_entity.pdbx_description
1 polymer ?
#
loop_
_entity_poly.entity_id
_entity_poly.type
_entity_poly.pdbx_seq_one_letter_code
_entity_poly.pdbx_strand_id
1 'polypeptide(L)'
;GGFDPTTLDSATWSDGANASNAWTFDLSGTDPVMTFNSGAIAITGNLTATNLSGTNTGDQTNIAGNAATATALAGDPTDCSAGEFANAIAASGNLTCAAAVQVYNLTFDNDDLTLGVLTATHNIGRQYVNVSVYDNNDQLIIPDEVTATSTTVTTVDLSGWGDIGTGNDWHIVISG
;
A
#
# COMPACT_ATOMS: atom_id res chain seq x y z
N GLY A 1 -37.53 -46.43 -44.05
CA GLY A 1 -37.17 -45.01 -44.12
C GLY A 1 -35.88 -44.83 -43.36
N GLY A 2 -34.98 -44.00 -43.85
CA GLY A 2 -33.80 -43.61 -43.07
C GLY A 2 -34.25 -42.93 -41.78
N PHE A 3 -33.47 -43.09 -40.71
CA PHE A 3 -33.67 -42.33 -39.49
C PHE A 3 -33.56 -40.83 -39.81
N ASP A 4 -34.60 -40.07 -39.50
CA ASP A 4 -34.64 -38.61 -39.69
C ASP A 4 -34.63 -37.93 -38.32
N PRO A 5 -33.46 -37.47 -37.86
CA PRO A 5 -33.32 -36.83 -36.55
C PRO A 5 -34.00 -35.46 -36.47
N THR A 6 -34.43 -34.86 -37.59
CA THR A 6 -35.08 -33.54 -37.58
C THR A 6 -36.49 -33.56 -37.03
N THR A 7 -37.08 -34.75 -36.87
CA THR A 7 -38.42 -34.96 -36.30
C THR A 7 -38.41 -35.20 -34.79
N LEU A 8 -37.22 -35.29 -34.18
CA LEU A 8 -37.06 -35.47 -32.75
C LEU A 8 -37.02 -34.11 -32.05
N ASP A 9 -38.02 -33.86 -31.20
CA ASP A 9 -38.12 -32.66 -30.35
C ASP A 9 -38.15 -33.07 -28.86
N SER A 10 -37.49 -32.28 -28.01
CA SER A 10 -37.44 -32.47 -26.55
C SER A 10 -37.04 -33.89 -26.08
N ALA A 11 -36.11 -34.53 -26.78
CA ALA A 11 -35.65 -35.87 -26.40
C ALA A 11 -34.83 -35.82 -25.09
N THR A 12 -35.37 -36.37 -24.00
CA THR A 12 -34.62 -36.60 -22.76
C THR A 12 -33.92 -37.95 -22.84
N TRP A 13 -32.61 -37.95 -23.06
CA TRP A 13 -31.82 -39.19 -23.23
C TRP A 13 -31.39 -39.77 -21.88
N SER A 14 -32.29 -39.83 -20.91
CA SER A 14 -32.07 -40.56 -19.67
C SER A 14 -33.24 -41.48 -19.39
N ASP A 15 -32.92 -42.70 -18.97
CA ASP A 15 -33.85 -43.70 -18.47
C ASP A 15 -34.23 -43.47 -17.00
N GLY A 16 -33.95 -42.27 -16.47
CA GLY A 16 -34.12 -41.94 -15.06
C GLY A 16 -33.09 -42.58 -14.11
N ALA A 17 -32.12 -43.35 -14.62
CA ALA A 17 -31.08 -44.03 -13.83
C ALA A 17 -29.64 -43.64 -14.23
N ASN A 18 -29.43 -43.09 -15.42
CA ASN A 18 -28.11 -42.71 -15.90
C ASN A 18 -27.41 -41.64 -15.06
N ALA A 19 -26.21 -41.95 -14.55
CA ALA A 19 -25.32 -41.02 -13.86
C ALA A 19 -24.39 -40.23 -14.82
N SER A 20 -24.30 -40.61 -16.10
CA SER A 20 -23.44 -39.97 -17.10
C SER A 20 -23.94 -40.25 -18.53
N ASN A 21 -23.96 -39.22 -19.38
CA ASN A 21 -24.20 -39.33 -20.82
C ASN A 21 -22.92 -38.90 -21.56
N ALA A 22 -22.26 -39.83 -22.25
CA ALA A 22 -21.07 -39.55 -23.05
C ALA A 22 -21.45 -39.37 -24.53
N TRP A 23 -21.18 -38.18 -25.09
CA TRP A 23 -21.42 -37.89 -26.50
C TRP A 23 -20.10 -38.00 -27.25
N THR A 24 -19.93 -39.08 -28.01
CA THR A 24 -18.75 -39.30 -28.83
C THR A 24 -19.08 -38.91 -30.27
N PHE A 25 -18.51 -37.80 -30.75
CA PHE A 25 -18.58 -37.46 -32.17
C PHE A 25 -17.53 -38.30 -32.90
N ASP A 26 -17.93 -39.03 -33.95
CA ASP A 26 -17.01 -39.85 -34.75
C ASP A 26 -16.16 -38.93 -35.65
N LEU A 27 -14.83 -39.01 -35.52
CA LEU A 27 -13.89 -38.02 -36.02
C LEU A 27 -13.15 -38.54 -37.26
N SER A 28 -13.46 -38.00 -38.44
CA SER A 28 -12.62 -38.17 -39.64
C SER A 28 -12.18 -36.80 -40.20
N GLY A 29 -11.08 -36.26 -39.67
CA GLY A 29 -10.47 -35.00 -40.17
C GLY A 29 -10.08 -34.03 -39.06
N THR A 30 -10.78 -32.90 -38.94
CA THR A 30 -10.66 -31.91 -37.85
C THR A 30 -11.92 -31.02 -37.87
N ASP A 31 -12.75 -31.03 -36.83
CA ASP A 31 -13.62 -29.90 -36.47
C ASP A 31 -14.13 -30.04 -35.00
N PRO A 32 -13.81 -29.11 -34.09
CA PRO A 32 -14.53 -28.94 -32.83
C PRO A 32 -15.66 -27.90 -32.98
N VAL A 33 -16.90 -28.19 -32.55
CA VAL A 33 -17.94 -27.15 -32.40
C VAL A 33 -18.83 -27.39 -31.17
N MET A 34 -18.91 -26.39 -30.30
CA MET A 34 -19.90 -26.26 -29.22
C MET A 34 -20.55 -24.87 -29.31
N THR A 35 -21.87 -24.77 -29.27
CA THR A 35 -22.55 -23.47 -29.48
C THR A 35 -23.87 -23.35 -28.71
N PHE A 36 -24.02 -22.24 -27.94
CA PHE A 36 -25.26 -21.87 -27.28
C PHE A 36 -25.55 -20.38 -27.45
N ASN A 37 -26.57 -20.13 -28.28
CA ASN A 37 -26.77 -18.86 -28.99
C ASN A 37 -27.47 -17.76 -28.17
N SER A 38 -27.95 -18.07 -26.96
CA SER A 38 -28.42 -17.09 -25.97
C SER A 38 -28.65 -17.77 -24.61
N GLY A 39 -28.38 -17.06 -23.51
CA GLY A 39 -28.61 -17.56 -22.15
C GLY A 39 -27.40 -18.24 -21.51
N ALA A 40 -27.51 -18.53 -20.22
CA ALA A 40 -26.45 -19.18 -19.44
C ALA A 40 -26.51 -20.70 -19.60
N ILE A 41 -25.34 -21.35 -19.72
CA ILE A 41 -25.21 -22.80 -19.57
C ILE A 41 -24.89 -23.07 -18.11
N ALA A 42 -25.79 -23.77 -17.39
CA ALA A 42 -25.56 -24.15 -16.00
C ALA A 42 -24.88 -25.53 -15.93
N ILE A 43 -23.67 -25.58 -15.39
CA ILE A 43 -22.95 -26.82 -15.07
C ILE A 43 -22.90 -26.92 -13.55
N THR A 44 -23.50 -27.96 -12.98
CA THR A 44 -23.58 -28.17 -11.52
C THR A 44 -22.34 -28.84 -10.93
N GLY A 45 -21.42 -29.29 -11.78
CA GLY A 45 -20.13 -29.87 -11.41
C GLY A 45 -18.94 -29.12 -12.02
N ASN A 46 -17.79 -29.78 -12.10
CA ASN A 46 -16.56 -29.19 -12.64
C ASN A 46 -16.58 -29.18 -14.18
N LEU A 47 -16.10 -28.09 -14.80
CA LEU A 47 -15.78 -28.01 -16.23
C LEU A 47 -14.26 -28.02 -16.42
N THR A 48 -13.74 -29.03 -17.13
CA THR A 48 -12.32 -29.13 -17.48
C THR A 48 -12.13 -28.77 -18.96
N ALA A 49 -11.47 -27.65 -19.25
CA ALA A 49 -11.17 -27.22 -20.62
C ALA A 49 -9.79 -26.58 -20.71
N THR A 50 -9.12 -26.69 -21.86
CA THR A 50 -7.77 -26.15 -22.07
C THR A 50 -7.76 -24.61 -22.07
N ASN A 51 -8.88 -23.97 -22.42
CA ASN A 51 -9.01 -22.51 -22.42
C ASN A 51 -10.45 -22.12 -22.04
N LEU A 52 -10.61 -21.44 -20.91
CA LEU A 52 -11.85 -20.81 -20.48
C LEU A 52 -11.63 -19.29 -20.52
N SER A 53 -12.08 -18.64 -21.60
CA SER A 53 -11.94 -17.19 -21.77
C SER A 53 -13.20 -16.45 -21.29
N GLY A 54 -13.06 -15.17 -20.93
CA GLY A 54 -14.16 -14.32 -20.47
C GLY A 54 -14.02 -13.80 -19.03
N THR A 55 -15.09 -13.20 -18.51
CA THR A 55 -15.13 -12.73 -17.12
C THR A 55 -15.55 -13.87 -16.21
N ASN A 56 -14.58 -14.48 -15.53
CA ASN A 56 -14.80 -15.56 -14.56
C ASN A 56 -14.93 -14.95 -13.16
N THR A 57 -16.15 -14.82 -12.64
CA THR A 57 -16.44 -14.16 -11.34
C THR A 57 -16.65 -15.11 -10.16
N GLY A 58 -16.47 -16.42 -10.36
CA GLY A 58 -16.51 -17.40 -9.26
C GLY A 58 -15.23 -17.44 -8.43
N ASP A 59 -15.25 -18.21 -7.34
CA ASP A 59 -14.09 -18.51 -6.49
C ASP A 59 -13.04 -19.32 -7.27
N GLN A 60 -12.26 -18.62 -8.10
CA GLN A 60 -11.13 -19.18 -8.81
C GLN A 60 -9.99 -19.39 -7.82
N THR A 61 -9.99 -20.54 -7.16
CA THR A 61 -9.01 -20.92 -6.14
C THR A 61 -7.62 -21.24 -6.70
N ASN A 62 -7.50 -21.45 -8.01
CA ASN A 62 -6.22 -21.71 -8.70
C ASN A 62 -6.11 -20.81 -9.94
N ILE A 63 -5.72 -19.56 -9.75
CA ILE A 63 -5.29 -18.65 -10.82
C ILE A 63 -3.83 -19.00 -11.19
N ALA A 64 -3.49 -18.98 -12.48
CA ALA A 64 -2.11 -19.16 -12.97
C ALA A 64 -1.57 -17.89 -13.65
N GLY A 65 -0.25 -17.80 -13.85
CA GLY A 65 0.41 -16.67 -14.52
C GLY A 65 0.46 -15.39 -13.69
N ASN A 66 0.49 -14.23 -14.35
CA ASN A 66 0.68 -12.93 -13.68
C ASN A 66 -0.45 -12.58 -12.71
N ALA A 67 -1.66 -13.10 -12.94
CA ALA A 67 -2.79 -12.92 -12.03
C ALA A 67 -2.63 -13.73 -10.73
N ALA A 68 -1.90 -14.86 -10.77
CA ALA A 68 -1.58 -15.65 -9.58
C ALA A 68 -0.60 -14.91 -8.67
N THR A 69 0.35 -14.18 -9.25
CA THR A 69 1.29 -13.35 -8.49
C THR A 69 0.64 -12.10 -7.88
N ALA A 70 -0.57 -11.71 -8.33
CA ALA A 70 -1.33 -10.64 -7.69
C ALA A 70 -1.97 -11.03 -6.35
N THR A 71 -1.81 -12.27 -5.88
CA THR A 71 -2.22 -12.69 -4.52
C THR A 71 -1.56 -11.84 -3.44
N ALA A 72 -0.39 -11.29 -3.72
CA ALA A 72 0.28 -10.29 -2.89
C ALA A 72 -0.60 -9.05 -2.57
N LEU A 73 -1.53 -8.67 -3.46
CA LEU A 73 -2.47 -7.55 -3.26
C LEU A 73 -3.84 -8.01 -2.72
N ALA A 74 -3.98 -9.26 -2.27
CA ALA A 74 -5.26 -9.78 -1.81
C ALA A 74 -5.73 -9.22 -0.45
N GLY A 75 -4.87 -8.48 0.25
CA GLY A 75 -5.19 -7.80 1.51
C GLY A 75 -4.63 -6.38 1.53
N ASP A 76 -5.09 -5.61 2.52
CA ASP A 76 -4.57 -4.28 2.77
C ASP A 76 -3.09 -4.35 3.16
N PRO A 77 -2.23 -3.51 2.58
CA PRO A 77 -0.84 -3.46 3.00
C PRO A 77 -0.73 -2.86 4.40
N THR A 78 0.31 -3.23 5.13
CA THR A 78 0.70 -2.59 6.39
C THR A 78 1.13 -1.15 6.12
N ASP A 79 0.55 -0.21 6.86
CA ASP A 79 0.91 1.21 6.81
C ASP A 79 2.37 1.46 7.21
N CYS A 80 2.94 2.56 6.71
CA CYS A 80 4.24 3.05 7.16
C CYS A 80 4.17 3.56 8.60
N SER A 81 5.31 3.51 9.31
CA SER A 81 5.37 4.01 10.69
C SER A 81 5.31 5.55 10.73
N ALA A 82 5.06 6.12 11.91
CA ALA A 82 5.13 7.56 12.09
C ALA A 82 6.52 8.10 11.71
N GLY A 83 6.54 9.20 10.96
CA GLY A 83 7.79 9.78 10.44
C GLY A 83 8.29 9.15 9.13
N GLU A 84 7.50 8.28 8.50
CA GLU A 84 7.77 7.68 7.20
C GLU A 84 6.66 7.96 6.19
N PHE A 85 6.95 7.77 4.90
CA PHE A 85 5.97 7.79 3.83
C PHE A 85 6.19 6.60 2.89
N ALA A 86 5.10 6.13 2.26
CA ALA A 86 5.17 5.07 1.28
C ALA A 86 5.79 5.61 -0.02
N ASN A 87 6.84 4.96 -0.52
CA ASN A 87 7.52 5.35 -1.76
C ASN A 87 7.36 4.33 -2.90
N ALA A 88 6.93 3.11 -2.59
CA ALA A 88 6.65 2.06 -3.56
C ALA A 88 5.76 0.97 -2.95
N ILE A 89 5.35 0.01 -3.78
CA ILE A 89 4.70 -1.24 -3.37
C ILE A 89 5.69 -2.37 -3.69
N ALA A 90 6.01 -3.20 -2.70
CA ALA A 90 6.90 -4.34 -2.84
C ALA A 90 6.23 -5.48 -3.63
N ALA A 91 7.01 -6.45 -4.10
CA ALA A 91 6.48 -7.65 -4.76
C ALA A 91 5.58 -8.50 -3.84
N SER A 92 5.70 -8.32 -2.52
CA SER A 92 4.80 -8.91 -1.51
C SER A 92 3.45 -8.20 -1.40
N GLY A 93 3.24 -7.10 -2.13
CA GLY A 93 2.02 -6.28 -2.08
C GLY A 93 1.99 -5.31 -0.89
N ASN A 94 2.99 -5.36 -0.02
CA ASN A 94 3.13 -4.42 1.09
C ASN A 94 3.76 -3.09 0.66
N LEU A 95 3.58 -2.03 1.46
CA LEU A 95 4.27 -0.75 1.23
C LEU A 95 5.78 -0.90 1.47
N THR A 96 6.56 -0.23 0.62
CA THR A 96 7.95 0.12 0.91
C THR A 96 7.95 1.55 1.45
N CYS A 97 8.54 1.74 2.64
CA CYS A 97 8.52 3.01 3.34
C CYS A 97 9.91 3.67 3.29
N ALA A 98 9.92 5.00 3.33
CA ALA A 98 11.11 5.81 3.47
C ALA A 98 10.93 6.84 4.58
N ALA A 99 12.02 7.17 5.26
CA ALA A 99 12.02 8.21 6.28
C ALA A 99 11.65 9.57 5.66
N ALA A 100 10.66 10.23 6.24
CA ALA A 100 10.36 11.62 5.93
C ALA A 100 11.46 12.53 6.52
N VAL A 101 11.69 13.68 5.90
CA VAL A 101 12.39 14.77 6.56
C VAL A 101 11.54 15.18 7.75
N GLN A 102 12.13 15.18 8.95
CA GLN A 102 11.41 15.59 10.15
C GLN A 102 11.80 17.02 10.50
N VAL A 103 10.80 17.80 10.91
CA VAL A 103 10.98 19.17 11.36
C VAL A 103 10.38 19.29 12.75
N TYR A 104 11.19 19.73 13.69
CA TYR A 104 10.80 20.08 15.05
C TYR A 104 10.76 21.60 15.17
N ASN A 105 9.64 22.14 15.65
CA ASN A 105 9.46 23.55 15.91
C ASN A 105 9.09 23.75 17.38
N LEU A 106 9.73 24.71 18.04
CA LEU A 106 9.42 25.09 19.40
C LEU A 106 9.48 26.62 19.51
N THR A 107 8.49 27.20 20.17
CA THR A 107 8.59 28.56 20.70
C THR A 107 9.20 28.51 22.08
N PHE A 108 10.03 29.49 22.43
CA PHE A 108 10.65 29.56 23.74
C PHE A 108 10.84 31.02 24.17
N ASP A 109 11.12 31.23 25.46
CA ASP A 109 11.56 32.50 26.00
C ASP A 109 12.62 32.31 27.10
N ASN A 110 12.92 33.37 27.87
CA ASN A 110 13.96 33.31 28.89
C ASN A 110 13.67 32.29 30.01
N ASP A 111 12.41 31.94 30.28
CA ASP A 111 12.05 30.97 31.33
C ASP A 111 12.37 29.52 30.90
N ASP A 112 12.45 29.25 29.59
CA ASP A 112 12.87 27.94 29.05
C ASP A 112 14.39 27.75 29.05
N LEU A 113 15.14 28.83 29.26
CA LEU A 113 16.60 28.79 29.29
C LEU A 113 17.10 28.44 30.68
N THR A 114 18.03 27.49 30.75
CA THR A 114 18.81 27.25 31.98
C THR A 114 20.18 27.89 31.81
N LEU A 115 20.43 28.98 32.55
CA LEU A 115 21.68 29.76 32.45
C LEU A 115 21.99 30.22 31.01
N GLY A 116 20.97 30.62 30.25
CA GLY A 116 21.11 31.08 28.87
C GLY A 116 21.14 29.96 27.81
N VAL A 117 21.00 28.70 28.21
CA VAL A 117 21.02 27.55 27.29
C VAL A 117 19.63 26.94 27.15
N LEU A 118 19.17 26.81 25.90
CA LEU A 118 17.95 26.08 25.53
C LEU A 118 18.28 24.59 25.35
N THR A 119 17.46 23.71 25.92
CA THR A 119 17.52 22.26 25.66
C THR A 119 16.35 21.83 24.78
N ALA A 120 16.59 21.61 23.49
CA ALA A 120 15.56 21.20 22.53
C ALA A 120 15.54 19.66 22.38
N THR A 121 14.47 19.02 22.85
CA THR A 121 14.24 17.57 22.72
C THR A 121 13.39 17.28 21.48
N HIS A 122 14.04 17.04 20.35
CA HIS A 122 13.41 16.96 19.02
C HIS A 122 13.04 15.53 18.57
N ASN A 123 13.67 14.49 19.11
CA ASN A 123 13.38 13.07 18.77
C ASN A 123 13.47 12.69 17.27
N ILE A 124 14.23 13.44 16.46
CA ILE A 124 14.32 13.23 14.99
C ILE A 124 15.07 11.93 14.61
N GLY A 125 15.85 11.36 15.54
CA GLY A 125 16.62 10.13 15.29
C GLY A 125 17.93 10.38 14.54
N ARG A 126 18.33 11.65 14.35
CA ARG A 126 19.59 12.07 13.71
C ARG A 126 20.31 13.05 14.62
N GLN A 127 21.62 12.87 14.81
CA GLN A 127 22.43 13.72 15.68
C GLN A 127 22.77 15.05 15.01
N TYR A 128 23.27 15.00 13.78
CA TYR A 128 23.69 16.19 13.04
C TYR A 128 22.50 16.75 12.26
N VAL A 129 21.78 17.66 12.90
CA VAL A 129 20.59 18.35 12.38
C VAL A 129 20.92 19.76 11.91
N ASN A 130 20.07 20.33 11.06
CA ASN A 130 20.09 21.76 10.79
C ASN A 130 19.27 22.49 11.87
N VAL A 131 19.84 23.54 12.45
CA VAL A 131 19.21 24.37 13.47
C VAL A 131 19.13 25.80 12.95
N SER A 132 17.94 26.39 13.04
CA SER A 132 17.70 27.81 12.81
C SER A 132 16.98 28.39 14.02
N VAL A 133 17.43 29.55 14.48
CA VAL A 133 16.81 30.25 15.61
C VAL A 133 16.39 31.63 15.13
N TYR A 134 15.14 31.99 15.40
CA TYR A 134 14.57 33.29 15.06
C TYR A 134 14.20 34.04 16.34
N ASP A 135 14.48 35.34 16.36
CA ASP A 135 14.10 36.22 17.46
C ASP A 135 12.64 36.69 17.35
N ASN A 136 12.23 37.51 18.32
CA ASN A 136 10.87 38.09 18.40
C ASN A 136 10.56 39.15 17.32
N ASN A 137 11.52 39.47 16.46
CA ASN A 137 11.34 40.33 15.30
C ASN A 137 11.37 39.53 13.98
N ASP A 138 11.16 38.21 14.06
CA ASP A 138 11.19 37.26 12.94
C ASP A 138 12.56 37.21 12.22
N GLN A 139 13.65 37.59 12.89
CA GLN A 139 14.99 37.63 12.30
C GLN A 139 15.78 36.36 12.66
N LEU A 140 16.41 35.74 11.66
CA LEU A 140 17.35 34.64 11.91
C LEU A 140 18.58 35.18 12.66
N ILE A 141 18.87 34.58 13.81
CA ILE A 141 20.06 34.90 14.61
C ILE A 141 21.09 33.78 14.54
N ILE A 142 22.33 34.11 14.91
CA ILE A 142 23.39 33.11 15.12
C ILE A 142 23.57 32.96 16.64
N PRO A 143 23.28 31.78 17.20
CA PRO A 143 23.57 31.48 18.60
C PRO A 143 25.07 31.51 18.88
N ASP A 144 25.44 31.62 20.15
CA ASP A 144 26.85 31.55 20.56
C ASP A 144 27.42 30.14 20.30
N GLU A 145 26.62 29.11 20.60
CA GLU A 145 26.95 27.72 20.31
C GLU A 145 25.70 26.89 20.03
N VAL A 146 25.83 25.91 19.12
CA VAL A 146 24.83 24.85 18.92
C VAL A 146 25.54 23.51 19.10
N THR A 147 25.09 22.71 20.06
CA THR A 147 25.68 21.40 20.36
C THR A 147 24.69 20.28 20.04
N ALA A 148 25.04 19.45 19.05
CA ALA A 148 24.30 18.24 18.69
C ALA A 148 24.50 17.12 19.73
N THR A 149 23.78 17.19 20.85
CA THR A 149 23.99 16.34 22.04
C THR A 149 23.74 14.85 21.77
N SER A 150 22.65 14.50 21.06
CA SER A 150 22.28 13.12 20.74
C SER A 150 21.41 13.06 19.49
N THR A 151 20.91 11.87 19.13
CA THR A 151 19.93 11.70 18.05
C THR A 151 18.55 12.29 18.38
N THR A 152 18.31 12.71 19.62
CA THR A 152 17.01 13.20 20.10
C THR A 152 17.07 14.57 20.76
N VAL A 153 18.26 15.10 21.06
CA VAL A 153 18.45 16.34 21.80
C VAL A 153 19.54 17.20 21.16
N THR A 154 19.28 18.51 21.09
CA THR A 154 20.25 19.54 20.73
C THR A 154 20.16 20.68 21.74
N THR A 155 21.30 21.25 22.14
CA THR A 155 21.34 22.45 22.99
C THR A 155 21.79 23.66 22.19
N VAL A 156 21.24 24.82 22.53
CA VAL A 156 21.57 26.11 21.91
C VAL A 156 21.93 27.10 23.00
N ASP A 157 23.14 27.63 22.97
CA ASP A 157 23.63 28.67 23.88
C ASP A 157 23.32 30.05 23.31
N LEU A 158 22.59 30.85 24.09
CA LEU A 158 22.20 32.23 23.81
C LEU A 158 22.69 33.18 24.91
N SER A 159 23.62 32.76 25.76
CA SER A 159 24.09 33.55 26.90
C SER A 159 24.67 34.92 26.51
N GLY A 160 25.22 35.06 25.32
CA GLY A 160 25.69 36.32 24.74
C GLY A 160 24.58 37.30 24.34
N TRP A 161 23.34 36.81 24.18
CA TRP A 161 22.16 37.64 23.90
C TRP A 161 21.50 38.21 25.16
N GLY A 162 21.85 37.70 26.35
CA GLY A 162 21.32 38.16 27.63
C GLY A 162 19.88 37.72 27.88
N ASP A 163 19.09 38.57 28.54
CA ASP A 163 17.66 38.32 28.76
C ASP A 163 16.89 38.54 27.44
N ILE A 164 16.34 37.46 26.90
CA ILE A 164 15.60 37.46 25.63
C ILE A 164 14.11 37.80 25.80
N GLY A 165 13.68 38.14 27.02
CA GLY A 165 12.30 38.46 27.36
C GLY A 165 11.45 37.24 27.68
N THR A 166 10.16 37.48 27.92
CA THR A 166 9.13 36.45 28.20
C THR A 166 8.01 36.57 27.17
N GLY A 167 7.25 35.51 26.94
CA GLY A 167 6.11 35.51 26.01
C GLY A 167 6.14 34.42 24.94
N ASN A 168 7.14 33.54 24.92
CA ASN A 168 7.35 32.53 23.87
C ASN A 168 7.48 33.13 22.46
N ASP A 169 8.08 34.31 22.33
CA ASP A 169 8.19 35.04 21.06
C ASP A 169 9.40 34.61 20.21
N TRP A 170 10.31 33.79 20.74
CA TRP A 170 11.44 33.24 19.99
C TRP A 170 11.10 31.86 19.44
N HIS A 171 11.69 31.53 18.29
CA HIS A 171 11.40 30.27 17.60
C HIS A 171 12.68 29.51 17.28
N ILE A 172 12.68 28.20 17.52
CA ILE A 172 13.70 27.28 17.02
C ILE A 172 13.07 26.30 16.03
N VAL A 173 13.76 26.11 14.90
CA VAL A 173 13.43 25.12 13.89
C VAL A 173 14.61 24.17 13.77
N ILE A 174 14.37 22.88 13.99
CA ILE A 174 15.36 21.82 13.86
C ILE A 174 14.87 20.86 12.77
N SER A 175 15.70 20.59 11.76
CA SER A 175 15.35 19.63 10.70
C SER A 175 16.45 18.58 10.48
N GLY A 176 16.03 17.37 10.11
CA GLY A 176 16.92 16.22 9.91
C GLY A 176 16.40 15.21 8.92
#